data_AF-A0A9E1RPH1-F1
#
_entry.id   AF-A0A9E1RPH1-F1
#
_cell.length_a   1.000
_cell.length_b   1.000
_cell.length_c   1.000
_cell.angle_alpha   90.00
_cell.angle_beta   90.00
_cell.angle_gamma   90.00
#
_symmetry.space_group_name_H-M   'P 1'
#
loop_
_entity.id
_entity.type
_entity.pdbx_description
1 polymer ?
#
loop_
_entity_poly.entity_id
_entity_poly.type
_entity_poly.pdbx_seq_one_letter_code
_entity_poly.pdbx_strand_id
1 'polypeptide(L)'
;MADHLILNGFIQCSPNHQIKGMWKHPLDETSLGYRDLKWWIRLAELLERGCLDALFFADVHGTYDTYGGNRDAAVRHAVQFPGIDPTVLISALAAATEHLGFGVTYSTTYFPPFQAA
;
A
#
# COMPACT_ATOMS: atom_id res chain seq x y z
N MET A 1 7.23 -23.22 17.87
CA MET A 1 7.95 -22.00 17.44
C MET A 1 7.80 -21.91 15.93
N ALA A 2 7.80 -20.72 15.33
CA ALA A 2 7.80 -20.62 13.88
C ALA A 2 9.20 -21.01 13.37
N ASP A 3 9.28 -22.09 12.60
CA ASP A 3 10.55 -22.64 12.09
C ASP A 3 11.02 -21.92 10.80
N HIS A 4 10.40 -20.80 10.44
CA HIS A 4 10.74 -19.95 9.30
C HIS A 4 10.63 -18.45 9.63
N LEU A 5 11.33 -17.62 8.87
CA LEU A 5 11.23 -16.16 8.93
C LEU A 5 9.95 -15.71 8.24
N ILE A 6 9.17 -14.88 8.92
CA ILE A 6 7.97 -14.25 8.34
C ILE A 6 8.41 -13.10 7.43
N LEU A 7 8.00 -13.14 6.16
CA LEU A 7 8.33 -12.17 5.12
C LEU A 7 7.07 -11.49 4.58
N ASN A 8 6.96 -10.19 4.82
CA ASN A 8 5.85 -9.38 4.33
C ASN A 8 6.30 -8.37 3.26
N GLY A 9 5.53 -8.24 2.19
CA GLY A 9 5.68 -7.17 1.21
C GLY A 9 5.10 -5.88 1.78
N PHE A 10 5.89 -4.82 1.91
CA PHE A 10 5.44 -3.57 2.52
C PHE A 10 5.14 -2.50 1.48
N ILE A 11 3.88 -2.05 1.40
CA ILE A 11 3.42 -1.11 0.38
C ILE A 11 2.40 -0.12 0.94
N GLN A 12 2.05 0.88 0.14
CA GLN A 12 0.93 1.79 0.34
C GLN A 12 0.31 2.07 -1.03
N CYS A 13 -1.00 2.31 -1.07
CA CYS A 13 -1.71 2.67 -2.30
C CYS A 13 -1.46 4.12 -2.73
N SER A 14 -0.19 4.48 -2.93
CA SER A 14 0.28 5.79 -3.36
C SER A 14 1.48 5.65 -4.30
N PRO A 15 1.79 6.68 -5.13
CA PRO A 15 2.95 6.63 -6.03
C PRO A 15 4.30 6.53 -5.32
N ASN A 16 4.41 7.02 -4.07
CA ASN A 16 5.69 7.19 -3.40
C ASN A 16 5.58 6.98 -1.88
N HIS A 17 5.67 5.70 -1.51
CA HIS A 17 5.54 5.20 -0.14
C HIS A 17 6.79 5.47 0.71
N GLN A 18 7.93 4.83 0.43
CA GLN A 18 9.15 4.91 1.27
C GLN A 18 10.30 5.65 0.58
N ILE A 19 10.68 5.22 -0.63
CA ILE A 19 11.87 5.73 -1.32
C ILE A 19 11.51 6.96 -2.16
N LYS A 20 11.75 8.15 -1.60
CA LYS A 20 11.29 9.40 -2.20
C LYS A 20 11.95 9.66 -3.56
N GLY A 21 11.12 9.80 -4.59
CA GLY A 21 11.55 10.06 -5.97
C GLY A 21 11.77 8.80 -6.83
N MET A 22 11.71 7.59 -6.26
CA MET A 22 11.87 6.33 -7.02
C MET A 22 10.80 6.17 -8.10
N TRP A 23 9.61 6.74 -7.89
CA TRP A 23 8.50 6.78 -8.85
C TRP A 23 8.86 7.39 -10.22
N LYS A 24 9.99 8.11 -10.32
CA LYS A 24 10.51 8.66 -11.59
C LYS A 24 11.43 7.70 -12.34
N HIS A 25 11.87 6.64 -11.67
CA HIS A 25 12.75 5.65 -12.27
C HIS A 25 12.00 4.91 -13.38
N PRO A 26 12.60 4.68 -14.57
CA PRO A 26 11.88 4.08 -15.70
C PRO A 26 11.41 2.63 -15.47
N LEU A 27 11.96 1.96 -14.44
CA LEU A 27 11.53 0.62 -14.02
C LEU A 27 10.53 0.63 -12.85
N ASP A 28 10.22 1.80 -12.29
CA ASP A 28 9.18 1.90 -11.26
C ASP A 28 7.81 1.97 -11.93
N GLU A 29 7.00 0.94 -11.73
CA GLU A 29 5.63 0.89 -12.25
C GLU A 29 4.61 1.47 -11.26
N THR A 30 5.01 1.74 -10.01
CA THR A 30 4.13 2.12 -8.90
C THR A 30 3.36 3.40 -9.19
N SER A 31 4.01 4.37 -9.85
CA SER A 31 3.43 5.68 -10.17
C SER A 31 2.18 5.65 -11.05
N LEU A 32 2.03 4.64 -11.90
CA LEU A 32 0.84 4.40 -12.72
C LEU A 32 0.04 3.21 -12.20
N GLY A 33 0.73 2.19 -11.71
CA GLY A 33 0.19 0.93 -11.23
C GLY A 33 -0.71 1.08 -10.01
N TYR A 34 -0.45 2.05 -9.11
CA TYR A 34 -1.29 2.22 -7.91
C TYR A 34 -2.77 2.49 -8.23
N ARG A 35 -3.09 2.96 -9.45
CA ARG A 35 -4.46 3.22 -9.94
C ARG A 35 -5.04 2.09 -10.79
N ASP A 36 -4.28 1.03 -11.05
CA ASP A 36 -4.69 -0.10 -11.88
C ASP A 36 -4.86 -1.36 -11.02
N LEU A 37 -6.10 -1.85 -10.92
CA LEU A 37 -6.40 -3.08 -10.19
C LEU A 37 -5.59 -4.28 -10.71
N LYS A 38 -5.34 -4.36 -12.02
CA LYS A 38 -4.58 -5.46 -12.60
C LYS A 38 -3.13 -5.45 -12.14
N TRP A 39 -2.57 -4.28 -11.86
CA TRP A 39 -1.22 -4.17 -11.32
C TRP A 39 -1.15 -4.73 -9.90
N TRP A 40 -2.13 -4.42 -9.06
CA TRP A 40 -2.23 -4.98 -7.71
C TRP A 40 -2.42 -6.50 -7.71
N ILE A 41 -3.26 -7.03 -8.61
CA ILE A 41 -3.45 -8.49 -8.78
C ILE A 41 -2.11 -9.15 -9.15
N ARG A 42 -1.39 -8.62 -10.14
CA ARG A 42 -0.07 -9.16 -10.54
C ARG A 42 0.95 -9.10 -9.40
N LEU A 43 0.90 -8.05 -8.58
CA LEU A 43 1.75 -7.94 -7.39
C LEU A 43 1.40 -9.01 -6.37
N ALA A 44 0.12 -9.21 -6.04
CA ALA A 44 -0.31 -10.25 -5.10
C ALA A 44 0.10 -11.65 -5.59
N GLU A 45 -0.17 -11.99 -6.85
CA GLU A 45 0.26 -13.26 -7.45
C GLU A 45 1.79 -13.42 -7.42
N LEU A 46 2.55 -12.33 -7.60
CA LEU A 46 4.01 -12.36 -7.51
C LEU A 46 4.50 -12.70 -6.10
N LEU A 47 3.92 -12.08 -5.08
CA LEU A 47 4.32 -12.31 -3.69
C LEU A 47 3.91 -13.72 -3.23
N GLU A 48 2.75 -14.21 -3.67
CA GLU A 48 2.33 -15.58 -3.39
C GLU A 48 3.25 -16.62 -4.05
N ARG A 49 3.61 -16.45 -5.33
CA ARG A 49 4.62 -17.30 -5.98
C ARG A 49 5.97 -17.25 -5.27
N GLY A 50 6.28 -16.14 -4.61
CA GLY A 50 7.46 -15.95 -3.78
C GLY A 50 7.35 -16.54 -2.36
N CYS A 51 6.21 -17.15 -2.02
CA CYS A 51 5.90 -17.69 -0.69
C CYS A 51 6.04 -16.65 0.44
N LEU A 52 5.69 -15.39 0.18
CA LEU A 52 5.57 -14.40 1.25
C LEU A 52 4.32 -14.66 2.09
N ASP A 53 4.41 -14.33 3.37
CA ASP A 53 3.33 -14.54 4.33
C ASP A 53 2.20 -13.53 4.12
N ALA A 54 2.53 -12.26 3.84
CA ALA A 54 1.51 -11.25 3.61
C ALA A 54 1.97 -10.08 2.73
N LEU A 55 0.99 -9.43 2.10
CA LEU A 55 1.10 -8.06 1.60
C LEU A 55 0.52 -7.10 2.64
N PHE A 56 1.37 -6.20 3.15
CA PHE A 56 1.01 -5.22 4.17
C PHE A 56 0.85 -3.82 3.56
N PHE A 57 -0.37 -3.28 3.66
CA PHE A 57 -0.76 -1.95 3.21
C PHE A 57 -0.71 -0.94 4.35
N ALA A 58 0.29 -0.06 4.34
CA ALA A 58 0.25 1.17 5.09
C ALA A 58 -0.78 2.15 4.50
N ASP A 59 -1.30 3.03 5.34
CA ASP A 59 -2.24 4.08 4.93
C ASP A 59 -2.13 5.33 5.80
N VAL A 60 -2.52 6.48 5.25
CA VAL A 60 -2.65 7.76 5.94
C VAL A 60 -3.89 8.50 5.44
N HIS A 61 -4.63 9.12 6.36
CA HIS A 61 -5.82 9.91 6.02
C HIS A 61 -5.52 11.39 5.73
N GLY A 62 -4.38 11.87 6.23
CA GLY A 62 -3.91 13.23 6.01
C GLY A 62 -2.85 13.31 4.90
N THR A 63 -2.43 14.52 4.59
CA THR A 63 -1.24 14.78 3.76
C THR A 63 -0.16 15.41 4.64
N TYR A 64 1.11 15.14 4.32
CA TYR A 64 2.24 15.74 5.04
C TYR A 64 2.35 17.24 4.71
N ASP A 65 2.19 18.10 5.72
CA ASP A 65 2.19 19.56 5.58
C ASP A 65 3.09 20.31 6.58
N THR A 66 3.79 19.60 7.46
CA THR A 66 4.69 20.20 8.45
C THR A 66 5.87 20.92 7.79
N TYR A 67 6.48 20.31 6.77
CA TYR A 67 7.64 20.89 6.09
C TYR A 67 7.21 22.06 5.20
N GLY A 68 7.77 23.25 5.44
CA GLY A 68 7.38 24.48 4.73
C GLY A 68 6.04 25.07 5.19
N GLY A 69 5.40 24.49 6.21
CA GLY A 69 4.11 24.96 6.72
C GLY A 69 2.96 24.82 5.73
N ASN A 70 3.12 23.97 4.70
CA ASN A 70 2.11 23.66 3.71
C ASN A 70 2.37 22.27 3.09
N ARG A 71 1.42 21.78 2.28
CA ARG A 71 1.51 20.45 1.63
C ARG A 71 2.30 20.42 0.32
N ASP A 72 2.86 21.54 -0.14
CA ASP A 72 3.35 21.65 -1.52
C ASP A 72 4.48 20.68 -1.80
N ALA A 73 5.38 20.46 -0.84
CA ALA A 73 6.44 19.48 -0.96
C ALA A 73 5.89 18.05 -1.10
N ALA A 74 4.90 17.67 -0.28
CA ALA A 74 4.30 16.35 -0.36
C ALA A 74 3.59 16.14 -1.70
N VAL A 75 2.82 17.11 -2.17
CA VAL A 75 2.12 17.06 -3.46
C VAL A 75 3.13 16.99 -4.62
N ARG A 76 4.13 17.90 -4.64
CA ARG A 76 5.13 17.98 -5.72
C ARG A 76 5.96 16.70 -5.84
N HIS A 77 6.21 16.02 -4.73
CA HIS A 77 7.05 14.83 -4.67
C HIS A 77 6.24 13.53 -4.50
N ALA A 78 4.92 13.61 -4.56
CA ALA A 78 3.97 12.51 -4.39
C ALA A 78 4.10 11.75 -3.05
N VAL A 79 4.59 12.40 -1.99
CA VAL A 79 4.91 11.77 -0.70
C VAL A 79 3.63 11.28 -0.03
N GLN A 80 3.35 9.99 -0.18
CA GLN A 80 2.10 9.36 0.27
C GLN A 80 0.83 10.07 -0.22
N PHE A 81 0.94 10.79 -1.35
CA PHE A 81 -0.14 11.58 -1.94
C PHE A 81 -0.07 11.53 -3.47
N PRO A 82 -1.18 11.34 -4.19
CA PRO A 82 -2.49 10.95 -3.66
C PRO A 82 -2.45 9.53 -3.08
N GLY A 83 -3.30 9.27 -2.07
CA GLY A 83 -3.53 7.94 -1.50
C GLY A 83 -4.90 7.39 -1.93
N ILE A 84 -5.00 6.07 -2.05
CA ILE A 84 -6.26 5.34 -2.28
C ILE A 84 -6.49 4.45 -1.06
N ASP A 85 -7.76 4.30 -0.65
CA ASP A 85 -8.14 3.35 0.40
C ASP A 85 -7.71 1.92 0.01
N PRO A 86 -6.82 1.26 0.77
CA PRO A 86 -6.37 -0.10 0.45
C PRO A 86 -7.46 -1.17 0.64
N THR A 87 -8.49 -0.92 1.46
CA THR A 87 -9.50 -1.94 1.79
C THR A 87 -10.31 -2.36 0.56
N VAL A 88 -10.50 -1.45 -0.41
CA VAL A 88 -11.26 -1.70 -1.64
C VAL A 88 -10.56 -2.69 -2.58
N LEU A 89 -9.27 -2.96 -2.40
CA LEU A 89 -8.50 -3.90 -3.21
C LEU A 89 -8.65 -5.34 -2.73
N ILE A 90 -8.88 -5.55 -1.42
CA ILE A 90 -8.63 -6.83 -0.74
C ILE A 90 -9.45 -7.97 -1.33
N SER A 91 -10.73 -7.74 -1.66
CA SER A 91 -11.57 -8.78 -2.26
C SER A 91 -11.05 -9.29 -3.60
N ALA A 92 -10.51 -8.41 -4.44
CA ALA A 92 -9.96 -8.78 -5.74
C ALA A 92 -8.62 -9.49 -5.61
N LEU A 93 -7.77 -9.09 -4.66
CA LEU A 93 -6.49 -9.73 -4.41
C LEU A 93 -6.67 -11.12 -3.80
N ALA A 94 -7.54 -11.24 -2.80
CA ALA A 94 -7.88 -12.51 -2.18
C ALA A 94 -8.55 -13.48 -3.15
N ALA A 95 -9.27 -12.99 -4.17
CA ALA A 95 -9.82 -13.86 -5.23
C ALA A 95 -8.75 -14.39 -6.21
N ALA A 96 -7.59 -13.72 -6.29
CA ALA A 96 -6.49 -14.09 -7.17
C ALA A 96 -5.38 -14.90 -6.47
N THR A 97 -5.48 -15.08 -5.15
CA THR A 97 -4.48 -15.76 -4.32
C THR A 97 -5.12 -16.79 -3.38
N GLU A 98 -4.38 -17.82 -2.96
CA GLU A 98 -4.89 -18.89 -2.09
C GLU A 98 -4.36 -18.80 -0.64
N HIS A 99 -3.10 -18.40 -0.47
CA HIS A 99 -2.40 -18.45 0.82
C HIS A 99 -1.86 -17.10 1.30
N LEU A 100 -1.71 -16.12 0.41
CA LEU A 100 -1.16 -14.81 0.75
C LEU A 100 -2.07 -14.06 1.75
N GLY A 101 -1.51 -13.65 2.89
CA GLY A 101 -2.20 -12.80 3.85
C GLY A 101 -2.27 -11.34 3.40
N PHE A 102 -3.25 -10.59 3.93
CA PHE A 102 -3.38 -9.15 3.69
C PHE A 102 -3.49 -8.39 5.01
N GLY A 103 -2.48 -7.57 5.30
CA GLY A 103 -2.49 -6.65 6.44
C GLY A 103 -2.88 -5.26 5.97
N VAL A 104 -3.89 -4.64 6.59
CA VAL A 104 -4.38 -3.32 6.16
C VAL A 104 -4.41 -2.36 7.35
N THR A 105 -3.73 -1.22 7.21
CA THR A 105 -3.81 -0.15 8.20
C THR A 105 -5.19 0.50 8.18
N TYR A 106 -5.78 0.67 9.37
CA TYR A 106 -7.06 1.34 9.55
C TYR A 106 -7.02 2.23 10.80
N SER A 107 -7.45 3.49 10.70
CA SER A 107 -7.36 4.44 11.81
C SER A 107 -8.52 4.31 12.79
N THR A 108 -8.24 4.26 14.08
CA THR A 108 -9.25 4.31 15.15
C THR A 108 -9.66 5.74 15.52
N THR A 109 -9.03 6.76 14.94
CA THR A 109 -9.32 8.17 15.23
C THR A 109 -10.58 8.66 14.50
N TYR A 110 -10.76 8.24 13.25
CA TYR A 110 -11.78 8.77 12.35
C TYR A 110 -12.99 7.85 12.18
N PHE A 111 -12.78 6.55 12.39
CA PHE A 111 -13.81 5.54 12.14
C PHE A 111 -14.33 4.94 13.44
N PRO A 112 -15.67 4.87 13.62
CA PRO A 112 -16.26 4.17 14.74
C PRO A 112 -15.88 2.69 14.75
N PRO A 113 -15.72 2.05 15.92
CA PRO A 113 -15.40 0.62 16.01
C PRO A 113 -16.40 -0.28 15.28
N PHE A 114 -17.68 0.11 15.21
CA PHE A 114 -18.70 -0.65 14.49
C PHE A 114 -18.46 -0.71 12.97
N GLN A 115 -17.83 0.32 12.39
CA GLN A 115 -17.47 0.30 10.97
C GLN A 115 -16.21 -0.55 10.72
N ALA A 116 -15.34 -0.70 11.73
CA ALA A 116 -14.08 -1.41 11.63
C ALA A 116 -14.18 -2.92 11.92
N ALA A 117 -15.32 -3.38 12.45
CA ALA A 117 -15.57 -4.77 12.86
C ALA A 117 -16.23 -5.57 11.73
#